data_AF-A0A2T1K777-F1
#
_entry.id   AF-A0A2T1K777-F1
#
_cell.length_a   1.000
_cell.length_b   1.000
_cell.length_c   1.000
_cell.angle_alpha   90.00
_cell.angle_beta   90.00
_cell.angle_gamma   90.00
#
_symmetry.space_group_name_H-M   'P 1'
#
loop_
_entity.id
_entity.type
_entity.pdbx_description
1 polymer ?
#
loop_
_entity_poly.entity_id
_entity_poly.type
_entity_poly.pdbx_seq_one_letter_code
_entity_poly.pdbx_strand_id
1 'polypeptide(L)'
;MLALMLVLPIILLLVVALWMVDSVRLLLARRRYLAAVIEPALESELGDQFQEYFKVLTRQRELPYIEVAVGVPGVRVPDSAIAGPTITFNISFEAVDDLRWEAGNLMFRAMFAGKSESVSLPLSSLVSLYSGKTGQGLLFDRAGQAH
;
A
#
# COMPACT_ATOMS: atom_id res chain seq x y z
N MET A 1 -1.09 -38.56 -34.96
CA MET A 1 -2.40 -38.23 -34.34
C MET A 1 -2.47 -38.69 -32.88
N LEU A 2 -2.20 -39.97 -32.57
CA LEU A 2 -2.25 -40.52 -31.20
C LEU A 2 -1.29 -39.83 -30.19
N ALA A 3 -0.04 -39.58 -30.60
CA ALA A 3 0.95 -38.89 -29.75
C ALA A 3 0.53 -37.46 -29.37
N LEU A 4 -0.13 -36.75 -30.28
CA LEU A 4 -0.64 -35.40 -30.03
C LEU A 4 -1.75 -35.40 -28.96
N MET A 5 -2.59 -36.44 -28.93
CA MET A 5 -3.66 -36.59 -27.94
C MET A 5 -3.14 -36.92 -26.53
N LEU A 6 -1.94 -37.50 -26.41
CA LEU A 6 -1.30 -37.78 -25.12
C LEU A 6 -0.49 -36.59 -24.59
N VAL A 7 0.11 -35.80 -25.49
CA VAL A 7 0.97 -34.66 -25.11
C VAL A 7 0.16 -33.41 -24.78
N LEU A 8 -0.94 -33.15 -25.50
CA LEU A 8 -1.80 -31.98 -25.27
C LEU A 8 -2.33 -31.83 -23.82
N PRO A 9 -2.88 -32.87 -23.17
CA PRO A 9 -3.37 -32.74 -21.80
C PRO A 9 -2.25 -32.48 -20.79
N ILE A 10 -1.05 -32.99 -21.04
CA ILE A 10 0.13 -32.74 -20.19
C ILE A 10 0.57 -31.28 -20.31
N ILE A 11 0.63 -30.75 -21.53
CA ILE A 11 0.93 -29.33 -21.76
C ILE A 11 -0.13 -28.46 -21.09
N LEU A 12 -1.41 -28.79 -21.23
CA LEU A 12 -2.49 -28.04 -20.59
C LEU A 12 -2.37 -28.07 -19.06
N LEU A 13 -2.08 -29.22 -18.46
CA LEU A 13 -1.85 -29.35 -17.02
C LEU A 13 -0.66 -28.50 -16.56
N LEU A 14 0.44 -28.47 -17.32
CA LEU A 14 1.61 -27.65 -17.00
C LEU A 14 1.28 -26.15 -17.07
N VAL A 15 0.53 -25.71 -18.08
CA VAL A 15 0.07 -24.31 -18.20
C VAL A 15 -0.84 -23.93 -17.04
N VAL A 16 -1.80 -24.78 -16.69
CA VAL A 16 -2.69 -24.56 -15.54
C VAL A 16 -1.92 -24.54 -14.23
N ALA A 17 -0.98 -25.46 -14.03
CA ALA A 17 -0.15 -25.51 -12.82
C ALA A 17 0.72 -24.24 -12.69
N LEU A 18 1.32 -23.78 -13.78
CA LEU A 18 2.09 -22.53 -13.79
C LEU A 18 1.22 -21.33 -13.43
N TRP A 19 0.04 -21.20 -14.07
CA TRP A 19 -0.93 -20.16 -13.75
C TRP A 19 -1.42 -20.23 -12.30
N MET A 20 -1.61 -21.44 -11.77
CA MET A 20 -2.02 -21.67 -10.39
C MET A 20 -0.95 -21.22 -9.39
N VAL A 21 0.34 -21.49 -9.67
CA VAL A 21 1.45 -21.04 -8.81
C VAL A 21 1.48 -19.51 -8.73
N ASP A 22 1.35 -18.81 -9.85
CA ASP A 22 1.36 -17.34 -9.85
C ASP A 22 0.10 -16.76 -9.20
N SER A 23 -1.05 -17.40 -9.38
CA SER A 23 -2.30 -17.02 -8.71
C SER A 23 -2.18 -17.14 -7.18
N VAL A 24 -1.63 -18.26 -6.69
CA VAL A 24 -1.39 -18.46 -5.25
C VAL A 24 -0.39 -17.45 -4.71
N ARG A 25 0.70 -17.17 -5.44
CA ARG A 25 1.68 -16.15 -5.06
C ARG A 25 1.05 -14.77 -4.91
N LEU A 26 0.20 -14.37 -5.86
CA LEU A 26 -0.49 -13.08 -5.84
C LEU A 26 -1.43 -12.98 -4.64
N LEU A 27 -2.20 -14.04 -4.36
CA LEU A 27 -3.10 -14.10 -3.20
C LEU A 27 -2.33 -13.97 -1.87
N LEU A 28 -1.21 -14.69 -1.74
CA LEU A 28 -0.36 -14.61 -0.55
C LEU A 28 0.33 -13.26 -0.41
N ALA A 29 0.78 -12.65 -1.52
CA ALA A 29 1.35 -11.31 -1.52
C ALA A 29 0.32 -10.27 -1.06
N ARG A 30 -0.89 -10.30 -1.60
CA ARG A 30 -1.97 -9.40 -1.20
C ARG A 30 -2.38 -9.61 0.26
N ARG A 31 -2.44 -10.86 0.73
CA ARG A 31 -2.71 -11.16 2.14
C ARG A 31 -1.64 -10.56 3.05
N ARG A 32 -0.36 -10.73 2.71
CA ARG A 32 0.75 -10.15 3.48
C ARG A 32 0.70 -8.62 3.51
N TYR A 33 0.41 -7.99 2.38
CA TYR A 33 0.21 -6.54 2.30
C TYR A 33 -0.90 -6.05 3.24
N LEU A 34 -2.06 -6.72 3.25
CA LEU A 34 -3.15 -6.35 4.16
C LEU A 34 -2.78 -6.58 5.63
N ALA A 35 -2.17 -7.72 5.93
CA ALA A 35 -1.73 -8.07 7.27
C ALA A 35 -0.71 -7.06 7.81
N ALA A 36 0.27 -6.66 7.01
CA ALA A 36 1.31 -5.72 7.39
C ALA A 36 0.78 -4.32 7.78
N VAL A 37 -0.41 -3.96 7.29
CA VAL A 37 -1.05 -2.68 7.59
C VAL A 37 -2.08 -2.80 8.70
N ILE A 38 -2.91 -3.87 8.72
CA ILE A 38 -4.11 -3.97 9.57
C ILE A 38 -3.85 -4.73 10.89
N GLU A 39 -2.90 -5.67 10.92
CA GLU A 39 -2.70 -6.52 12.11
C GLU A 39 -1.89 -5.90 13.25
N PRO A 40 -0.84 -5.07 13.00
CA PRO A 40 -0.07 -4.48 14.08
C PRO A 40 -0.92 -3.58 14.98
N ALA A 41 -0.78 -3.71 16.30
CA ALA A 41 -1.38 -2.77 17.24
C ALA A 41 -0.59 -1.46 17.22
N LEU A 42 -1.24 -0.36 16.79
CA LEU A 42 -0.60 0.96 16.70
C LEU A 42 -0.76 1.79 17.99
N GLU A 43 -1.50 1.28 18.97
CA GLU A 43 -1.70 1.88 20.30
C GLU A 43 -2.08 3.37 20.25
N SER A 44 -2.79 3.79 19.21
CA SER A 44 -3.18 5.18 18.99
C SER A 44 -4.50 5.26 18.24
N GLU A 45 -5.34 6.21 18.65
CA GLU A 45 -6.65 6.45 18.01
C GLU A 45 -6.53 6.75 16.51
N LEU A 46 -5.53 7.55 16.12
CA LEU A 46 -5.25 7.83 14.71
C LEU A 46 -4.91 6.54 13.96
N GLY A 47 -4.14 5.64 14.57
CA GLY A 47 -3.72 4.38 13.98
C GLY A 47 -4.90 3.45 13.77
N ASP A 48 -5.76 3.33 14.79
CA ASP A 48 -6.99 2.55 14.72
C ASP A 48 -7.94 3.08 13.64
N GLN A 49 -8.10 4.40 13.56
CA GLN A 49 -8.89 5.08 12.52
C GLN A 49 -8.32 4.81 11.12
N PHE A 50 -7.01 4.92 10.96
CA PHE A 50 -6.33 4.63 9.70
C PHE A 50 -6.56 3.18 9.28
N GLN A 51 -6.33 2.21 10.17
CA GLN A 51 -6.43 0.79 9.87
C GLN A 51 -7.86 0.38 9.51
N GLU A 52 -8.86 0.87 10.26
CA GLU A 52 -10.25 0.55 9.98
C GLU A 52 -10.70 1.13 8.64
N TYR A 53 -10.33 2.39 8.33
CA TYR A 53 -10.70 2.98 7.05
C TYR A 53 -9.95 2.37 5.86
N PHE A 54 -8.65 2.06 6.01
CA PHE A 54 -7.87 1.34 5.01
C PHE A 54 -8.46 -0.04 4.66
N LYS A 55 -8.94 -0.75 5.69
CA LYS A 55 -9.66 -2.02 5.54
C LYS A 55 -10.98 -1.85 4.77
N VAL A 56 -11.71 -0.75 4.97
CA VAL A 56 -12.92 -0.43 4.19
C VAL A 56 -12.56 -0.23 2.71
N LEU A 57 -11.58 0.63 2.41
CA LEU A 57 -11.15 0.92 1.03
C LEU A 57 -10.73 -0.36 0.29
N THR A 58 -9.91 -1.20 0.94
CA THR A 58 -9.40 -2.42 0.32
C THR A 58 -10.46 -3.52 0.15
N ARG A 59 -11.46 -3.60 1.05
CA ARG A 59 -12.64 -4.47 0.88
C ARG A 59 -13.49 -4.04 -0.32
N GLN A 60 -13.63 -2.73 -0.53
CA GLN A 60 -14.37 -2.15 -1.65
C GLN A 60 -13.56 -2.13 -2.96
N ARG A 61 -12.30 -2.60 -2.94
CA ARG A 61 -11.37 -2.58 -4.08
C ARG A 61 -11.07 -1.17 -4.59
N GLU A 62 -11.06 -0.21 -3.69
CA GLU A 62 -10.63 1.15 -3.99
C GLU A 62 -9.12 1.29 -3.79
N LEU A 63 -8.52 2.29 -4.44
CA LEU A 63 -7.10 2.59 -4.33
C LEU A 63 -6.90 3.51 -3.12
N PRO A 64 -6.20 3.09 -2.06
CA PRO A 64 -5.91 3.95 -0.92
C PRO A 64 -4.87 5.01 -1.29
N TYR A 65 -5.27 6.27 -1.19
CA TYR A 65 -4.40 7.43 -1.32
C TYR A 65 -4.27 8.09 0.04
N ILE A 66 -3.05 8.46 0.41
CA ILE A 66 -2.77 9.23 1.63
C ILE A 66 -2.23 10.61 1.26
N GLU A 67 -2.61 11.61 2.04
CA GLU A 67 -1.96 12.92 2.03
C GLU A 67 -1.12 13.07 3.30
N VAL A 68 0.06 13.66 3.16
CA VAL A 68 1.08 13.66 4.19
C VAL A 68 1.74 15.03 4.29
N ALA A 69 1.86 15.58 5.50
CA ALA A 69 2.55 16.84 5.74
C ALA A 69 4.08 16.64 5.78
N VAL A 70 4.81 17.36 4.93
CA VAL A 70 6.28 17.16 4.74
C VAL A 70 7.09 17.73 5.90
N GLY A 71 6.60 18.80 6.54
CA GLY A 71 7.32 19.50 7.62
C GLY A 71 7.31 18.77 8.97
N VAL A 72 6.63 17.62 9.08
CA VAL A 72 6.52 16.89 10.34
C VAL A 72 7.83 16.15 10.64
N PRO A 73 8.41 16.30 11.85
CA PRO A 73 9.63 15.59 12.24
C PRO A 73 9.51 14.08 12.04
N GLY A 74 10.51 13.48 11.38
CA GLY A 74 10.57 12.05 11.11
C GLY A 74 10.04 11.64 9.74
N VAL A 75 9.38 12.53 8.99
CA VAL A 75 9.05 12.30 7.58
C VAL A 75 10.34 12.18 6.77
N ARG A 76 10.47 11.08 6.02
CA ARG A 76 11.56 10.86 5.08
C ARG A 76 10.98 10.51 3.71
N VAL A 77 11.21 11.39 2.76
CA VAL A 77 10.84 11.28 1.35
C VAL A 77 12.00 11.86 0.52
N PRO A 78 12.17 11.48 -0.75
CA PRO A 78 13.15 12.13 -1.62
C PRO A 78 12.86 13.62 -1.78
N ASP A 79 13.89 14.47 -1.73
CA ASP A 79 13.74 15.94 -1.89
C ASP A 79 13.04 16.30 -3.21
N SER A 80 13.27 15.53 -4.27
CA SER A 80 12.62 15.71 -5.58
C SER A 80 11.10 15.50 -5.55
N ALA A 81 10.55 14.87 -4.51
CA ALA A 81 9.12 14.69 -4.32
C ALA A 81 8.44 15.89 -3.64
N ILE A 82 9.22 16.78 -3.02
CA ILE A 82 8.70 17.90 -2.23
C ILE A 82 8.39 19.07 -3.17
N ALA A 83 7.10 19.27 -3.46
CA ALA A 83 6.61 20.39 -4.25
C ALA A 83 5.80 21.42 -3.44
N GLY A 84 5.50 21.12 -2.18
CA GLY A 84 4.63 21.93 -1.33
C GLY A 84 4.59 21.45 0.12
N PRO A 85 3.63 21.95 0.93
CA PRO A 85 3.53 21.59 2.34
C PRO A 85 3.07 20.14 2.55
N THR A 86 2.38 19.55 1.57
CA THR A 86 1.92 18.16 1.59
C THR A 86 2.35 17.39 0.35
N ILE A 87 2.41 16.06 0.47
CA ILE A 87 2.62 15.11 -0.63
C ILE A 87 1.54 14.04 -0.56
N THR A 88 1.06 13.61 -1.73
CA THR A 88 0.10 12.52 -1.87
C THR A 88 0.78 11.24 -2.35
N PHE A 89 0.45 10.11 -1.74
CA PHE A 89 0.90 8.79 -2.16
C PHE A 89 -0.28 7.87 -2.47
N ASN A 90 -0.21 7.19 -3.62
CA ASN A 90 -0.99 5.98 -3.84
C ASN A 90 -0.28 4.84 -3.11
N ILE A 91 -0.86 4.33 -2.03
CA ILE A 91 -0.30 3.24 -1.24
C ILE A 91 -0.99 1.90 -1.53
N SER A 92 -1.67 1.77 -2.68
CA SER A 92 -2.29 0.53 -3.10
C SER A 92 -1.25 -0.59 -3.33
N PHE A 93 -1.70 -1.84 -3.22
CA PHE A 93 -0.86 -3.03 -3.40
C PHE A 93 -0.03 -3.04 -4.69
N GLU A 94 -0.53 -2.43 -5.77
CA GLU A 94 0.16 -2.36 -7.06
C GLU A 94 1.11 -1.16 -7.19
N ALA A 95 0.98 -0.16 -6.32
CA ALA A 95 1.69 1.12 -6.42
C ALA A 95 2.95 1.19 -5.53
N VAL A 96 3.00 0.38 -4.47
CA VAL A 96 4.09 0.41 -3.49
C VAL A 96 4.61 -0.99 -3.19
N ASP A 97 5.90 -1.07 -2.90
CA ASP A 97 6.54 -2.28 -2.40
C ASP A 97 6.71 -2.19 -0.88
N ASP A 98 6.55 -3.33 -0.21
CA ASP A 98 6.99 -3.53 1.17
C ASP A 98 6.34 -2.55 2.18
N LEU A 99 5.06 -2.22 1.95
CA LEU A 99 4.23 -1.39 2.82
C LEU A 99 4.02 -2.08 4.18
N ARG A 100 4.49 -1.43 5.25
CA ARG A 100 4.41 -1.97 6.61
C ARG A 100 4.49 -0.87 7.66
N TRP A 101 4.09 -1.23 8.88
CA TRP A 101 4.43 -0.46 10.08
C TRP A 101 5.78 -0.90 10.63
N GLU A 102 6.64 0.06 10.95
CA GLU A 102 7.92 -0.19 11.61
C GLU A 102 8.27 1.01 12.51
N ALA A 103 8.52 0.73 13.80
CA ALA A 103 8.85 1.74 14.81
C ALA A 103 7.90 2.97 14.84
N GLY A 104 6.60 2.74 14.65
CA GLY A 104 5.58 3.80 14.64
C GLY A 104 5.47 4.59 13.32
N ASN A 105 6.23 4.19 12.28
CA ASN A 105 6.17 4.79 10.95
C ASN A 105 5.53 3.85 9.93
N LEU A 106 4.78 4.42 8.99
CA LEU A 106 4.38 3.75 7.76
C LEU A 106 5.55 3.81 6.78
N MET A 107 6.12 2.66 6.43
CA MET A 107 7.28 2.54 5.55
C MET A 107 6.91 1.78 4.28
N PHE A 108 7.43 2.22 3.14
CA PHE A 108 7.27 1.56 1.83
C PHE A 108 8.33 2.05 0.84
N ARG A 109 8.41 1.39 -0.33
CA ARG A 109 9.16 1.89 -1.49
C ARG A 109 8.21 2.29 -2.61
N ALA A 110 8.52 3.41 -3.28
CA ALA A 110 7.75 3.94 -4.39
C ALA A 110 8.67 4.49 -5.48
N MET A 111 8.12 4.65 -6.69
CA MET A 111 8.87 5.16 -7.84
C MET A 111 8.79 6.68 -7.94
N PHE A 112 9.93 7.36 -7.90
CA PHE A 112 10.07 8.81 -8.09
C PHE A 112 10.98 9.07 -9.27
N ALA A 113 10.47 9.73 -10.31
CA ALA A 113 11.23 10.02 -11.53
C ALA A 113 11.98 8.79 -12.09
N GLY A 114 11.36 7.60 -12.01
CA GLY A 114 11.93 6.33 -12.47
C GLY A 114 12.90 5.63 -11.50
N LYS A 115 13.13 6.17 -10.31
CA LYS A 115 13.95 5.56 -9.26
C LYS A 115 13.08 5.00 -8.13
N SER A 116 13.36 3.79 -7.68
CA SER A 116 12.72 3.22 -6.50
C SER A 116 13.38 3.80 -5.25
N GLU A 117 12.63 4.57 -4.47
CA GLU A 117 13.10 5.25 -3.27
C GLU A 117 12.30 4.79 -2.06
N SER A 118 12.93 4.83 -0.88
CA SER A 118 12.27 4.48 0.38
C SER A 118 11.57 5.69 0.99
N VAL A 119 10.37 5.45 1.52
CA VAL A 119 9.54 6.44 2.21
C VAL A 119 9.28 5.96 3.63
N SER A 120 9.35 6.88 4.60
CA SER A 120 9.04 6.61 6.00
C SER A 120 8.23 7.77 6.57
N LEU A 121 7.02 7.47 7.03
CA LEU A 121 6.05 8.48 7.45
C LEU A 121 5.60 8.20 8.88
N PRO A 122 5.88 9.10 9.84
CA PRO A 122 5.26 9.05 11.15
C PRO A 122 3.75 9.13 11.02
N LEU A 123 3.03 8.39 11.86
CA LEU A 123 1.57 8.40 11.84
C LEU A 123 0.98 9.81 12.01
N SER A 124 1.64 10.68 12.80
CA SER A 124 1.26 12.09 13.00
C SER A 124 1.38 12.96 11.74
N SER A 125 2.09 12.51 10.71
CA SER A 125 2.22 13.23 9.44
C SER A 125 1.05 13.01 8.48
N LEU A 126 0.20 12.01 8.74
CA LEU A 126 -0.94 11.68 7.89
C LEU A 126 -2.04 12.74 8.02
N VAL A 127 -2.32 13.45 6.92
CA VAL A 127 -3.38 14.46 6.80
C VAL A 127 -4.71 13.83 6.44
N SER A 128 -4.68 12.90 5.49
CA SER A 128 -5.89 12.22 5.04
C SER A 128 -5.61 10.82 4.50
N LEU A 129 -6.65 9.99 4.49
CA LEU A 129 -6.69 8.71 3.78
C LEU A 129 -8.00 8.66 3.00
N TYR A 130 -7.92 8.49 1.69
CA TYR A 130 -9.08 8.58 0.81
C TYR A 130 -9.00 7.63 -0.38
N SER A 131 -10.13 7.51 -1.06
CA SER A 131 -10.27 6.75 -2.29
C SER A 131 -9.72 7.50 -3.50
N GLY A 132 -8.75 6.91 -4.20
CA GLY A 132 -8.28 7.44 -5.48
C GLY A 132 -9.35 7.45 -6.57
N LYS A 133 -10.46 6.70 -6.41
CA LYS A 133 -11.55 6.64 -7.38
C LYS A 133 -12.62 7.69 -7.11
N THR A 134 -13.04 7.84 -5.85
CA THR A 134 -14.20 8.66 -5.48
C THR A 134 -13.82 9.98 -4.80
N GLY A 135 -12.57 10.11 -4.34
CA GLY A 135 -12.11 11.24 -3.53
C GLY A 135 -12.66 11.28 -2.11
N GLN A 136 -13.55 10.36 -1.74
CA GLN A 136 -14.10 10.28 -0.39
C GLN A 136 -13.08 9.65 0.57
N GLY A 137 -12.99 10.19 1.77
CA GLY A 137 -11.94 9.83 2.71
C GLY A 137 -12.17 10.29 4.14
N LEU A 138 -11.20 9.96 4.96
CA LEU A 138 -11.04 10.43 6.33
C LEU A 138 -9.99 11.54 6.36
N LEU A 139 -10.31 12.64 7.03
CA LEU A 139 -9.34 13.67 7.43
C LEU A 139 -8.91 13.39 8.88
N PHE A 140 -7.61 13.49 9.15
CA PHE A 140 -7.07 13.29 10.49
C PHE A 140 -6.87 14.64 11.18
N ASP A 141 -7.57 14.88 12.29
CA ASP A 141 -7.61 16.17 13.00
C ASP A 141 -6.26 16.65 13.57
N ARG A 142 -5.22 15.80 13.60
CA ARG A 142 -3.92 16.14 14.24
C ARG A 142 -2.79 16.52 13.28
N ALA A 143 -2.97 16.37 11.96
CA ALA A 143 -1.90 16.60 10.99
C ALA A 143 -1.53 18.09 10.80
N GLY A 144 -2.28 19.01 11.42
CA GLY A 144 -2.11 20.46 11.30
C GLY A 144 -1.46 21.17 12.49
N GLN A 145 -1.00 20.46 13.53
CA GLN A 145 -0.37 21.11 14.69
C GLN A 145 1.16 20.98 14.67
N ALA A 146 1.79 21.67 13.72
CA ALA A 146 3.16 22.13 13.91
C ALA A 146 3.11 23.28 14.94
N HIS A 147 3.62 23.06 16.14
CA HIS A 147 4.04 24.16 17.02
C HIS A 147 5.46 24.57 16.63
#